data_AF-A0A7S3EZH4-F1
#
_entry.id   AF-A0A7S3EZH4-F1
#
_cell.length_a   1.000
_cell.length_b   1.000
_cell.length_c   1.000
_cell.angle_alpha   90.00
_cell.angle_beta   90.00
_cell.angle_gamma   90.00
#
_symmetry.space_group_name_H-M   'P 1'
#
loop_
_entity.id
_entity.type
_entity.pdbx_description
1 polymer ?
#
loop_
_entity_poly.entity_id
_entity_poly.type
_entity_poly.pdbx_seq_one_letter_code
_entity_poly.pdbx_strand_id
1 'polypeptide(L)'
;AFREYSTKYEFRQRSETPDIAIELSLQPWKAFGVDGVIMFSDILTPLPAMGIEFDVVRGTGPIIPSPLRSMADVAALTPLDDPLSSTPFISTILGDLRSEIDGRSTLLGFVGSPFTLAAYAVEGQANRHCIQTKKMMTAAPEVLHAALDHIAIGIANYACYQIESGAQAIQFFESWAHHIGPSQFAEFAKPYADKAMRLVRERHPDVPIMYYANGGSSYLELQRDMACDVISLDWAVDMTVAKKTLGEGRLLQGNVDPTLLFGSADQIRKGVADCVAKAGKRGHIVNLGHGVLQGTPEEAVQAFVDAAKTAY
;
A
#
# COMPACT_ATOMS: atom_id res chain seq x y z
N ALA A 1 9.80 -14.26 16.94
CA ALA A 1 8.93 -14.63 15.80
C ALA A 1 9.39 -14.01 14.46
N PHE A 2 8.96 -12.82 14.04
CA PHE A 2 9.27 -12.27 12.69
C PHE A 2 10.77 -12.25 12.34
N ARG A 3 11.62 -11.82 13.29
CA ARG A 3 13.07 -11.71 13.06
C ARG A 3 13.73 -13.04 12.74
N GLU A 4 13.24 -14.16 13.30
CA GLU A 4 13.77 -15.50 13.05
C GLU A 4 13.60 -15.91 11.57
N TYR A 5 12.53 -15.47 10.93
CA TYR A 5 12.34 -15.66 9.49
C TYR A 5 13.27 -14.74 8.69
N SER A 6 13.35 -13.45 9.04
CA SER A 6 14.14 -12.47 8.29
C SER A 6 15.65 -12.71 8.32
N THR A 7 16.15 -13.45 9.32
CA THR A 7 17.56 -13.84 9.40
C THR A 7 17.86 -15.10 8.59
N LYS A 8 16.86 -15.96 8.38
CA LYS A 8 17.01 -17.27 7.75
C LYS A 8 16.65 -17.28 6.25
N TYR A 9 15.68 -16.48 5.84
CA TYR A 9 15.12 -16.50 4.50
C TYR A 9 15.18 -15.12 3.85
N GLU A 10 15.54 -15.11 2.57
CA GLU A 10 15.51 -13.89 1.76
C GLU A 10 14.08 -13.34 1.63
N PHE A 11 13.96 -12.06 1.29
CA PHE A 11 12.66 -11.39 1.29
C PHE A 11 11.66 -12.09 0.37
N ARG A 12 12.01 -12.33 -0.90
CA ARG A 12 11.12 -12.98 -1.87
C ARG A 12 10.68 -14.36 -1.41
N GLN A 13 11.60 -15.14 -0.81
CA GLN A 13 11.24 -16.44 -0.24
C GLN A 13 10.18 -16.33 0.85
N ARG A 14 10.23 -15.28 1.70
CA ARG A 14 9.23 -15.05 2.74
C ARG A 14 7.87 -14.61 2.20
N SER A 15 7.84 -13.85 1.12
CA SER A 15 6.60 -13.33 0.51
C SER A 15 5.97 -14.24 -0.55
N GLU A 16 6.75 -15.16 -1.13
CA GLU A 16 6.32 -16.02 -2.25
C GLU A 16 6.17 -17.49 -1.84
N THR A 17 6.53 -17.86 -0.60
CA THR A 17 6.24 -19.19 -0.03
C THR A 17 4.98 -19.12 0.81
N PRO A 18 3.86 -19.80 0.42
CA PRO A 18 2.58 -19.66 1.10
C PRO A 18 2.62 -19.84 2.61
N ASP A 19 3.13 -20.97 3.12
CA ASP A 19 3.17 -21.26 4.56
C ASP A 19 3.90 -20.18 5.37
N ILE A 20 4.98 -19.61 4.80
CA ILE A 20 5.75 -18.55 5.46
C ILE A 20 4.96 -17.24 5.43
N ALA A 21 4.43 -16.85 4.28
CA ALA A 21 3.68 -15.61 4.13
C ALA A 21 2.41 -15.62 4.99
N ILE A 22 1.70 -16.75 5.06
CA ILE A 22 0.52 -16.94 5.92
C ILE A 22 0.91 -16.75 7.39
N GLU A 23 1.94 -17.46 7.87
CA GLU A 23 2.37 -17.34 9.27
C GLU A 23 2.82 -15.91 9.61
N LEU A 24 3.58 -15.25 8.73
CA LEU A 24 3.99 -13.86 8.94
C LEU A 24 2.80 -12.88 8.94
N SER A 25 1.79 -13.11 8.11
CA SER A 25 0.57 -12.29 8.06
C SER A 25 -0.26 -12.44 9.33
N LEU A 26 -0.33 -13.64 9.91
CA LEU A 26 -1.12 -13.92 11.11
C LEU A 26 -0.45 -13.45 12.40
N GLN A 27 0.87 -13.21 12.42
CA GLN A 27 1.60 -12.84 13.63
C GLN A 27 1.02 -11.60 14.35
N PRO A 28 0.81 -10.44 13.68
CA PRO A 28 0.23 -9.26 14.35
C PRO A 28 -1.19 -9.50 14.85
N TRP A 29 -1.99 -10.27 14.10
CA TRP A 29 -3.35 -10.61 14.50
C TRP A 29 -3.39 -11.52 15.73
N LYS A 30 -2.58 -12.58 15.77
CA LYS A 30 -2.45 -13.47 16.92
C LYS A 30 -1.91 -12.73 18.15
N ALA A 31 -0.95 -11.82 17.96
CA ALA A 31 -0.30 -11.10 19.05
C ALA A 31 -1.17 -9.97 19.64
N PHE A 32 -1.78 -9.14 18.78
CA PHE A 32 -2.42 -7.89 19.19
C PHE A 32 -3.94 -7.88 18.97
N GLY A 33 -4.48 -8.83 18.21
CA GLY A 33 -5.91 -8.92 17.93
C GLY A 33 -6.45 -7.83 17.02
N VAL A 34 -5.68 -7.34 16.04
CA VAL A 34 -6.09 -6.26 15.12
C VAL A 34 -7.34 -6.60 14.29
N ASP A 35 -8.14 -5.58 13.95
CA ASP A 35 -9.41 -5.73 13.22
C ASP A 35 -9.23 -5.90 11.70
N GLY A 36 -8.01 -5.69 11.19
CA GLY A 36 -7.63 -5.95 9.81
C GLY A 36 -6.29 -6.68 9.72
N VAL A 37 -6.23 -7.72 8.90
CA VAL A 37 -5.02 -8.49 8.58
C VAL A 37 -4.64 -8.18 7.14
N ILE A 38 -3.42 -7.71 6.92
CA ILE A 38 -2.87 -7.51 5.57
C ILE A 38 -1.92 -8.65 5.24
N MET A 39 -2.02 -9.18 4.02
CA MET A 39 -1.10 -10.20 3.53
C MET A 39 0.35 -9.70 3.58
N PHE A 40 1.27 -10.57 4.00
CA PHE A 40 2.71 -10.35 3.87
C PHE A 40 3.15 -10.62 2.43
N SER A 41 3.36 -9.56 1.64
CA SER A 41 3.88 -9.62 0.27
C SER A 41 4.68 -8.36 -0.07
N ASP A 42 5.01 -8.12 -1.33
CA ASP A 42 5.65 -6.89 -1.81
C ASP A 42 4.85 -6.23 -2.94
N ILE A 43 4.87 -4.90 -3.00
CA ILE A 43 4.18 -4.17 -4.06
C ILE A 43 4.78 -4.46 -5.45
N LEU A 44 6.04 -4.90 -5.52
CA LEU A 44 6.76 -5.21 -6.75
C LEU A 44 6.52 -6.65 -7.23
N THR A 45 5.88 -7.51 -6.42
CA THR A 45 5.55 -8.90 -6.79
C THR A 45 4.92 -9.08 -8.18
N PRO A 46 4.01 -8.23 -8.69
CA PRO A 46 3.47 -8.38 -10.04
C PRO A 46 4.40 -7.93 -11.17
N LEU A 47 5.52 -7.25 -10.88
CA LEU A 47 6.40 -6.69 -11.92
C LEU A 47 7.03 -7.75 -12.85
N PRO A 48 7.55 -8.90 -12.37
CA PRO A 48 8.10 -9.93 -13.24
C PRO A 48 7.07 -10.48 -14.23
N ALA A 49 5.80 -10.59 -13.80
CA ALA A 49 4.71 -11.01 -14.67
C ALA A 49 4.41 -10.00 -15.80
N MET A 50 4.80 -8.73 -15.61
CA MET A 50 4.74 -7.68 -16.62
C MET A 50 6.04 -7.53 -17.43
N GLY A 51 7.02 -8.43 -17.23
CA GLY A 51 8.32 -8.38 -17.91
C GLY A 51 9.35 -7.45 -17.25
N ILE A 52 9.09 -6.98 -16.02
CA ILE A 52 10.02 -6.14 -15.25
C ILE A 52 10.59 -6.97 -14.11
N GLU A 53 11.74 -7.59 -14.36
CA GLU A 53 12.43 -8.37 -13.34
C GLU A 53 12.91 -7.49 -12.17
N PHE A 54 12.84 -8.02 -10.95
CA PHE A 54 13.43 -7.40 -9.78
C PHE A 54 13.96 -8.44 -8.79
N ASP A 55 14.93 -8.01 -7.99
CA ASP A 55 15.41 -8.75 -6.83
C ASP A 55 15.54 -7.82 -5.62
N VAL A 56 15.58 -8.37 -4.40
CA VAL A 56 15.72 -7.61 -3.16
C VAL A 56 17.07 -7.90 -2.54
N VAL A 57 17.99 -6.95 -2.65
CA VAL A 57 19.34 -7.08 -2.10
C VAL A 57 19.37 -6.53 -0.67
N ARG A 58 19.84 -7.33 0.28
CA ARG A 58 19.96 -6.93 1.69
C ARG A 58 20.76 -5.62 1.82
N GLY A 59 20.16 -4.61 2.44
CA GLY A 59 20.76 -3.30 2.69
C GLY A 59 20.60 -2.29 1.55
N THR A 60 20.35 -2.74 0.31
CA THR A 60 20.07 -1.88 -0.84
C THR A 60 18.58 -1.76 -1.13
N GLY A 61 17.81 -2.81 -0.83
CA GLY A 61 16.39 -2.90 -1.18
C GLY A 61 16.19 -3.46 -2.59
N PRO A 62 15.05 -3.17 -3.24
CA PRO A 62 14.75 -3.71 -4.56
C PRO A 62 15.66 -3.12 -5.64
N ILE A 63 16.09 -3.98 -6.55
CA ILE A 63 16.91 -3.66 -7.72
C ILE A 63 16.22 -4.22 -8.97
N ILE A 64 16.09 -3.38 -10.00
CA ILE A 64 15.58 -3.72 -11.31
C ILE A 64 16.75 -3.62 -12.30
N PRO A 65 17.27 -4.76 -12.80
CA PRO A 65 18.51 -4.81 -13.58
C PRO A 65 18.37 -4.18 -14.97
N SER A 66 17.16 -4.10 -15.49
CA SER A 66 16.85 -3.50 -16.81
C SER A 66 15.81 -2.40 -16.63
N PRO A 67 16.21 -1.19 -16.20
CA PRO A 67 15.28 -0.10 -15.97
C PRO A 67 14.63 0.36 -17.28
N LEU A 68 13.37 0.79 -17.18
CA LEU A 68 12.59 1.32 -18.29
C LEU A 68 13.13 2.70 -18.71
N ARG A 69 13.44 2.89 -20.00
CA ARG A 69 14.04 4.11 -20.55
C ARG A 69 13.33 4.69 -21.76
N SER A 70 12.62 3.87 -22.53
CA SER A 70 12.15 4.23 -23.86
C SER A 70 10.78 3.62 -24.18
N MET A 71 10.13 4.13 -25.23
CA MET A 71 8.89 3.56 -25.74
C MET A 71 9.07 2.11 -26.22
N ALA A 72 10.26 1.74 -26.68
CA ALA A 72 10.56 0.36 -27.06
C ALA A 72 10.54 -0.57 -25.83
N ASP A 73 11.05 -0.10 -24.69
CA ASP A 73 10.98 -0.86 -23.42
C ASP A 73 9.53 -1.01 -22.97
N VAL A 74 8.70 0.03 -23.10
CA VAL A 74 7.26 -0.03 -22.79
C VAL A 74 6.54 -1.02 -23.69
N ALA A 75 6.80 -0.98 -25.00
CA ALA A 75 6.18 -1.88 -25.98
C ALA A 75 6.59 -3.35 -25.79
N ALA A 76 7.70 -3.60 -25.09
CA ALA A 76 8.16 -4.95 -24.74
C ALA A 76 7.55 -5.49 -23.43
N LEU A 77 6.80 -4.68 -22.68
CA LEU A 77 6.14 -5.12 -21.46
C LEU A 77 5.05 -6.16 -21.75
N THR A 78 4.93 -7.13 -20.87
CA THR A 78 3.89 -8.16 -20.94
C THR A 78 2.62 -7.65 -20.26
N PRO A 79 1.43 -7.77 -20.89
CA PRO A 79 0.16 -7.54 -20.21
C PRO A 79 -0.07 -8.55 -19.09
N LEU A 80 -0.47 -8.09 -17.90
CA LEU A 80 -0.84 -8.96 -16.78
C LEU A 80 -2.33 -9.33 -16.87
N ASP A 81 -2.66 -10.19 -17.83
CA ASP A 81 -4.05 -10.62 -18.09
C ASP A 81 -4.48 -11.83 -17.25
N ASP A 82 -3.53 -12.70 -16.87
CA ASP A 82 -3.76 -13.88 -16.03
C ASP A 82 -2.80 -13.91 -14.83
N PRO A 83 -3.11 -13.17 -13.75
CA PRO A 83 -2.26 -13.17 -12.56
C PRO A 83 -2.18 -14.51 -11.83
N LEU A 84 -3.16 -15.41 -12.01
CA LEU A 84 -3.17 -16.73 -11.39
C LEU A 84 -2.01 -17.57 -11.90
N SER A 85 -1.74 -17.55 -13.21
CA SER A 85 -0.61 -18.30 -13.78
C SER A 85 0.75 -17.79 -13.32
N SER A 86 0.92 -16.47 -13.17
CA SER A 86 2.21 -15.86 -12.81
C SER A 86 2.46 -15.78 -11.31
N THR A 87 1.40 -15.69 -10.50
CA THR A 87 1.47 -15.52 -9.05
C THR A 87 0.50 -16.46 -8.30
N PRO A 88 0.55 -17.78 -8.55
CA PRO A 88 -0.43 -18.72 -7.98
C PRO A 88 -0.40 -18.77 -6.45
N PHE A 89 0.77 -18.51 -5.85
CA PHE A 89 0.95 -18.48 -4.40
C PHE A 89 0.07 -17.42 -3.71
N ILE A 90 -0.28 -16.32 -4.38
CA ILE A 90 -1.16 -15.28 -3.84
C ILE A 90 -2.56 -15.82 -3.56
N SER A 91 -3.09 -16.66 -4.46
CA SER A 91 -4.41 -17.27 -4.28
C SER A 91 -4.43 -18.21 -3.08
N THR A 92 -3.39 -19.04 -2.94
CA THR A 92 -3.22 -19.90 -1.76
C THR A 92 -3.12 -19.08 -0.47
N ILE A 93 -2.26 -18.06 -0.43
CA ILE A 93 -2.06 -17.23 0.76
C ILE A 93 -3.37 -16.56 1.19
N LEU A 94 -4.08 -15.91 0.27
CA LEU A 94 -5.31 -15.19 0.60
C LEU A 94 -6.45 -16.13 0.98
N GLY A 95 -6.58 -17.28 0.31
CA GLY A 95 -7.60 -18.28 0.63
C GLY A 95 -7.42 -18.88 2.03
N ASP A 96 -6.18 -19.22 2.38
CA ASP A 96 -5.86 -19.77 3.70
C ASP A 96 -5.97 -18.72 4.79
N LEU A 97 -5.46 -17.50 4.56
CA LEU A 97 -5.64 -16.39 5.50
C LEU A 97 -7.11 -16.09 5.73
N ARG A 98 -7.93 -16.10 4.67
CA ARG A 98 -9.37 -15.85 4.80
C ARG A 98 -10.03 -16.90 5.67
N SER A 99 -9.68 -18.17 5.47
CA SER A 99 -10.20 -19.29 6.26
C SER A 99 -9.77 -19.19 7.73
N GLU A 100 -8.52 -18.84 7.99
CA GLU A 100 -7.96 -18.73 9.34
C GLU A 100 -8.62 -17.61 10.16
N ILE A 101 -8.91 -16.45 9.55
CA ILE A 101 -9.43 -15.28 10.27
C ILE A 101 -10.95 -15.12 10.18
N ASP A 102 -11.65 -16.07 9.57
CA ASP A 102 -13.07 -15.93 9.22
C ASP A 102 -13.94 -15.53 10.43
N GLY A 103 -14.80 -14.53 10.21
CA GLY A 103 -15.68 -13.94 11.22
C GLY A 103 -14.98 -13.18 12.36
N ARG A 104 -13.64 -13.08 12.39
CA ARG A 104 -12.87 -12.48 13.50
C ARG A 104 -12.06 -11.25 13.12
N SER A 105 -11.73 -11.07 11.85
CA SER A 105 -10.99 -9.93 11.33
C SER A 105 -11.31 -9.73 9.85
N THR A 106 -10.87 -8.61 9.26
CA THR A 106 -11.01 -8.32 7.83
C THR A 106 -9.71 -8.66 7.10
N LEU A 107 -9.75 -9.42 6.02
CA LEU A 107 -8.57 -9.66 5.18
C LEU A 107 -8.39 -8.52 4.17
N LEU A 108 -7.24 -7.86 4.21
CA LEU A 108 -6.83 -6.84 3.25
C LEU A 108 -5.84 -7.44 2.25
N GLY A 109 -6.18 -7.36 0.98
CA GLY A 109 -5.20 -7.41 -0.10
C GLY A 109 -4.51 -6.06 -0.26
N PHE A 110 -3.45 -6.00 -1.05
CA PHE A 110 -2.85 -4.74 -1.45
C PHE A 110 -2.09 -4.79 -2.77
N VAL A 111 -1.92 -3.62 -3.37
CA VAL A 111 -1.15 -3.42 -4.60
C VAL A 111 -0.34 -2.12 -4.51
N GLY A 112 0.77 -2.05 -5.26
CA GLY A 112 1.43 -0.77 -5.51
C GLY A 112 0.64 0.07 -6.50
N SER A 113 0.55 1.37 -6.28
CA SER A 113 -0.07 2.29 -7.24
C SER A 113 0.80 2.46 -8.49
N PRO A 114 0.20 2.75 -9.67
CA PRO A 114 0.93 2.76 -10.93
C PRO A 114 2.14 3.69 -10.96
N PHE A 115 2.06 4.88 -10.36
CA PHE A 115 3.19 5.81 -10.32
C PHE A 115 4.37 5.25 -9.54
N THR A 116 4.14 4.75 -8.32
CA THR A 116 5.18 4.14 -7.49
C THR A 116 5.86 2.99 -8.23
N LEU A 117 5.09 2.10 -8.85
CA LEU A 117 5.65 0.96 -9.59
C LEU A 117 6.44 1.38 -10.83
N ALA A 118 5.92 2.33 -11.62
CA ALA A 118 6.64 2.91 -12.75
C ALA A 118 7.93 3.60 -12.29
N ALA A 119 7.90 4.30 -11.15
CA ALA A 119 9.07 4.96 -10.60
C ALA A 119 10.14 3.95 -10.17
N TYR A 120 9.78 2.82 -9.56
CA TYR A 120 10.74 1.72 -9.35
C TYR A 120 11.33 1.23 -10.68
N ALA A 121 10.47 0.92 -11.66
CA ALA A 121 10.89 0.42 -12.98
C ALA A 121 11.82 1.39 -13.71
N VAL A 122 11.61 2.70 -13.57
CA VAL A 122 12.45 3.73 -14.19
C VAL A 122 13.71 3.99 -13.37
N GLU A 123 13.63 4.11 -12.04
CA GLU A 123 14.84 4.38 -11.24
C GLU A 123 15.82 3.21 -11.25
N GLY A 124 15.32 1.97 -11.31
CA GLY A 124 16.14 0.77 -11.22
C GLY A 124 16.44 0.34 -9.78
N GLN A 125 16.19 1.20 -8.80
CA GLN A 125 16.35 0.97 -7.36
C GLN A 125 15.68 2.11 -6.58
N ALA A 126 15.58 1.99 -5.26
CA ALA A 126 15.09 3.08 -4.44
C ALA A 126 15.95 4.36 -4.60
N ASN A 127 15.32 5.49 -4.93
CA ASN A 127 16.00 6.77 -5.09
C ASN A 127 15.19 7.89 -4.43
N ARG A 128 15.75 8.49 -3.38
CA ARG A 128 15.11 9.55 -2.57
C ARG A 128 14.69 10.81 -3.35
N HIS A 129 15.13 10.97 -4.59
CA HIS A 129 14.85 12.13 -5.42
C HIS A 129 14.05 11.80 -6.69
N CYS A 130 13.91 10.51 -7.04
CA CYS A 130 13.27 10.04 -8.28
C CYS A 130 13.80 10.77 -9.53
N ILE A 131 15.12 10.88 -9.66
CA ILE A 131 15.76 11.73 -10.67
C ILE A 131 15.44 11.24 -12.09
N GLN A 132 15.49 9.93 -12.34
CA GLN A 132 15.27 9.40 -13.68
C GLN A 132 13.80 9.48 -14.08
N THR A 133 12.90 9.22 -13.14
CA THR A 133 11.46 9.33 -13.32
C THR A 133 11.08 10.77 -13.64
N LYS A 134 11.61 11.74 -12.88
CA LYS A 134 11.36 13.18 -13.15
C LYS A 134 12.00 13.67 -14.44
N LYS A 135 13.16 13.13 -14.84
CA LYS A 135 13.72 13.39 -16.17
C LYS A 135 12.79 12.87 -17.26
N MET A 136 12.21 11.68 -17.09
CA MET A 136 11.25 11.13 -18.04
C MET A 136 9.97 11.98 -18.11
N MET A 137 9.44 12.45 -16.97
CA MET A 137 8.31 13.38 -16.94
C MET A 137 8.52 14.63 -17.81
N THR A 138 9.75 15.17 -17.85
CA THR A 138 10.02 16.42 -18.57
C THR A 138 10.53 16.19 -19.99
N ALA A 139 11.32 15.15 -20.23
CA ALA A 139 12.00 14.92 -21.49
C ALA A 139 11.30 13.93 -22.42
N ALA A 140 10.48 13.03 -21.87
CA ALA A 140 9.75 11.99 -22.61
C ALA A 140 8.45 11.60 -21.88
N PRO A 141 7.53 12.55 -21.58
CA PRO A 141 6.30 12.28 -20.82
C PRO A 141 5.44 11.21 -21.46
N GLU A 142 5.43 11.10 -22.79
CA GLU A 142 4.69 10.08 -23.54
C GLU A 142 5.14 8.65 -23.19
N VAL A 143 6.43 8.43 -22.92
CA VAL A 143 6.97 7.13 -22.48
C VAL A 143 6.43 6.79 -21.09
N LEU A 144 6.47 7.76 -20.17
CA LEU A 144 5.98 7.55 -18.82
C LEU A 144 4.46 7.32 -18.81
N HIS A 145 3.69 8.10 -19.57
CA HIS A 145 2.25 7.91 -19.69
C HIS A 145 1.89 6.53 -20.24
N ALA A 146 2.62 6.02 -21.23
CA ALA A 146 2.39 4.68 -21.77
C ALA A 146 2.71 3.59 -20.73
N ALA A 147 3.82 3.72 -19.98
CA ALA A 147 4.17 2.81 -18.89
C ALA A 147 3.11 2.81 -17.77
N LEU A 148 2.67 3.99 -17.35
CA LEU A 148 1.65 4.15 -16.31
C LEU A 148 0.30 3.57 -16.74
N ASP A 149 -0.06 3.70 -18.01
CA ASP A 149 -1.30 3.15 -18.56
C ASP A 149 -1.29 1.62 -18.54
N HIS A 150 -0.18 1.02 -18.98
CA HIS A 150 0.06 -0.42 -18.97
C HIS A 150 0.00 -0.98 -17.54
N ILE A 151 0.75 -0.37 -16.62
CA ILE A 151 0.80 -0.79 -15.22
C ILE A 151 -0.56 -0.61 -14.56
N ALA A 152 -1.32 0.45 -14.84
CA ALA A 152 -2.65 0.65 -14.27
C ALA A 152 -3.63 -0.48 -14.63
N ILE A 153 -3.59 -0.98 -15.87
CA ILE A 153 -4.41 -2.12 -16.31
C ILE A 153 -3.97 -3.39 -15.59
N GLY A 154 -2.66 -3.68 -15.59
CA GLY A 154 -2.11 -4.87 -14.93
C GLY A 154 -2.41 -4.91 -13.42
N ILE A 155 -2.28 -3.77 -12.74
CA ILE A 155 -2.58 -3.66 -11.31
C ILE A 155 -4.07 -3.77 -11.02
N ALA A 156 -4.94 -3.29 -11.89
CA ALA A 156 -6.38 -3.55 -11.74
C ALA A 156 -6.68 -5.06 -11.81
N ASN A 157 -6.09 -5.77 -12.77
CA ASN A 157 -6.25 -7.23 -12.89
C ASN A 157 -5.71 -7.96 -11.66
N TYR A 158 -4.53 -7.57 -11.18
CA TYR A 158 -3.93 -8.15 -9.99
C TYR A 158 -4.75 -7.89 -8.72
N ALA A 159 -5.31 -6.69 -8.56
CA ALA A 159 -6.22 -6.35 -7.47
C ALA A 159 -7.50 -7.19 -7.50
N CYS A 160 -8.14 -7.34 -8.67
CA CYS A 160 -9.30 -8.22 -8.85
C CYS A 160 -8.97 -9.67 -8.50
N TYR A 161 -7.83 -10.19 -8.96
CA TYR A 161 -7.37 -11.53 -8.61
C TYR A 161 -7.22 -11.74 -7.10
N GLN A 162 -6.70 -10.75 -6.36
CA GLN A 162 -6.62 -10.82 -4.90
C GLN A 162 -8.01 -10.86 -4.24
N ILE A 163 -8.96 -10.08 -4.76
CA ILE A 163 -10.35 -10.07 -4.30
C ILE A 163 -10.99 -11.45 -4.51
N GLU A 164 -10.86 -11.99 -5.72
CA GLU A 164 -11.35 -13.32 -6.09
C GLU A 164 -10.71 -14.43 -5.25
N SER A 165 -9.50 -14.20 -4.75
CA SER A 165 -8.76 -15.11 -3.88
C SER A 165 -9.10 -14.99 -2.39
N GLY A 166 -9.91 -14.02 -1.98
CA GLY A 166 -10.43 -13.92 -0.61
C GLY A 166 -10.26 -12.57 0.09
N ALA A 167 -9.54 -11.61 -0.52
CA ALA A 167 -9.41 -10.26 0.03
C ALA A 167 -10.77 -9.56 0.13
N GLN A 168 -11.04 -8.96 1.30
CA GLN A 168 -12.30 -8.25 1.61
C GLN A 168 -12.22 -6.76 1.36
N ALA A 169 -11.02 -6.21 1.31
CA ALA A 169 -10.72 -4.85 0.92
C ALA A 169 -9.36 -4.84 0.20
N ILE A 170 -9.14 -3.85 -0.66
CA ILE A 170 -7.89 -3.71 -1.41
C ILE A 170 -7.27 -2.34 -1.17
N GLN A 171 -6.02 -2.31 -0.70
CA GLN A 171 -5.28 -1.06 -0.50
C GLN A 171 -4.26 -0.80 -1.62
N PHE A 172 -4.37 0.37 -2.23
CA PHE A 172 -3.42 0.91 -3.19
C PHE A 172 -2.36 1.76 -2.45
N PHE A 173 -1.09 1.40 -2.62
CA PHE A 173 0.04 2.09 -2.00
C PHE A 173 0.78 2.96 -3.01
N GLU A 174 0.58 4.28 -2.92
CA GLU A 174 1.38 5.31 -3.58
C GLU A 174 2.52 5.75 -2.67
N SER A 175 3.44 4.81 -2.38
CA SER A 175 4.51 4.97 -1.39
C SER A 175 5.48 6.10 -1.71
N TRP A 176 5.58 6.51 -2.98
CA TRP A 176 6.55 7.49 -3.47
C TRP A 176 5.94 8.88 -3.74
N ALA A 177 4.70 9.14 -3.28
CA ALA A 177 4.02 10.42 -3.49
C ALA A 177 4.82 11.63 -2.95
N HIS A 178 5.54 11.48 -1.83
CA HIS A 178 6.44 12.50 -1.26
C HIS A 178 7.59 12.93 -2.17
N HIS A 179 7.87 12.20 -3.25
CA HIS A 179 8.87 12.59 -4.23
C HIS A 179 8.33 13.56 -5.28
N ILE A 180 7.02 13.75 -5.41
CA ILE A 180 6.41 14.56 -6.47
C ILE A 180 5.57 15.72 -5.91
N GLY A 181 5.48 16.81 -6.68
CA GLY A 181 4.64 17.96 -6.34
C GLY A 181 3.19 17.81 -6.81
N PRO A 182 2.29 18.76 -6.46
CA PRO A 182 0.87 18.69 -6.78
C PRO A 182 0.57 18.53 -8.29
N SER A 183 1.27 19.28 -9.15
CA SER A 183 1.09 19.18 -10.60
C SER A 183 1.50 17.81 -11.15
N GLN A 184 2.63 17.28 -10.68
CA GLN A 184 3.12 15.96 -11.05
C GLN A 184 2.19 14.85 -10.54
N PHE A 185 1.63 15.00 -9.34
CA PHE A 185 0.63 14.08 -8.79
C PHE A 185 -0.64 14.07 -9.65
N ALA A 186 -1.14 15.25 -10.01
CA ALA A 186 -2.34 15.39 -10.85
C ALA A 186 -2.16 14.81 -12.25
N GLU A 187 -0.95 14.83 -12.80
CA GLU A 187 -0.66 14.39 -14.17
C GLU A 187 -0.23 12.91 -14.25
N PHE A 188 0.66 12.46 -13.35
CA PHE A 188 1.33 11.17 -13.48
C PHE A 188 0.92 10.13 -12.44
N ALA A 189 0.28 10.51 -11.33
CA ALA A 189 -0.12 9.56 -10.29
C ALA A 189 -1.63 9.36 -10.25
N LYS A 190 -2.38 10.41 -9.91
CA LYS A 190 -3.83 10.36 -9.71
C LYS A 190 -4.59 9.71 -10.86
N PRO A 191 -4.40 10.10 -12.14
CA PRO A 191 -5.23 9.57 -13.23
C PRO A 191 -5.12 8.05 -13.38
N TYR A 192 -3.93 7.51 -13.11
CA TYR A 192 -3.62 6.09 -13.29
C TYR A 192 -4.04 5.26 -12.07
N ALA A 193 -3.86 5.79 -10.87
CA ALA A 193 -4.46 5.20 -9.68
C ALA A 193 -6.00 5.15 -9.82
N ASP A 194 -6.64 6.24 -10.26
CA ASP A 194 -8.08 6.27 -10.51
C ASP A 194 -8.52 5.30 -11.60
N LYS A 195 -7.77 5.20 -12.70
CA LYS A 195 -8.04 4.21 -13.76
C LYS A 195 -8.06 2.80 -13.18
N ALA A 196 -7.01 2.42 -12.43
CA ALA A 196 -6.90 1.10 -11.86
C ALA A 196 -8.04 0.81 -10.87
N MET A 197 -8.34 1.75 -9.96
CA MET A 197 -9.42 1.59 -8.98
C MET A 197 -10.81 1.54 -9.61
N ARG A 198 -11.06 2.30 -10.69
CA ARG A 198 -12.34 2.21 -11.44
C ARG A 198 -12.52 0.85 -12.09
N LEU A 199 -11.48 0.30 -12.73
CA LEU A 199 -11.51 -1.05 -13.32
C LEU A 199 -11.74 -2.14 -12.28
N VAL A 200 -11.23 -1.96 -11.06
CA VAL A 200 -11.54 -2.87 -9.93
C VAL A 200 -13.01 -2.74 -9.53
N ARG A 201 -13.50 -1.51 -9.35
CA ARG A 201 -14.90 -1.24 -8.96
C ARG A 201 -15.93 -1.72 -9.98
N GLU A 202 -15.61 -1.67 -11.28
CA GLU A 202 -16.46 -2.20 -12.34
C GLU A 202 -16.67 -3.72 -12.20
N ARG A 203 -15.67 -4.46 -11.70
CA ARG A 203 -15.71 -5.91 -11.52
C ARG A 203 -16.17 -6.33 -10.12
N HIS A 204 -15.83 -5.55 -9.09
CA HIS A 204 -16.14 -5.82 -7.69
C HIS A 204 -16.71 -4.57 -7.01
N PRO A 205 -17.94 -4.14 -7.34
CA PRO A 205 -18.51 -2.87 -6.86
C PRO A 205 -18.70 -2.82 -5.35
N ASP A 206 -18.83 -3.98 -4.69
CA ASP A 206 -19.09 -4.10 -3.26
C ASP A 206 -17.82 -4.20 -2.39
N VAL A 207 -16.63 -4.26 -3.01
CA VAL A 207 -15.36 -4.40 -2.28
C VAL A 207 -14.74 -3.03 -2.02
N PRO A 208 -14.50 -2.66 -0.74
CA PRO A 208 -13.88 -1.38 -0.40
C PRO A 208 -12.47 -1.25 -0.98
N ILE A 209 -12.22 -0.11 -1.61
CA ILE A 209 -10.91 0.29 -2.12
C ILE A 209 -10.33 1.38 -1.20
N MET A 210 -9.09 1.20 -0.78
CA MET A 210 -8.36 2.13 0.07
C MET A 210 -7.18 2.70 -0.70
N TYR A 211 -6.87 3.98 -0.53
CA TYR A 211 -5.75 4.63 -1.20
C TYR A 211 -4.86 5.34 -0.19
N TYR A 212 -3.57 4.98 -0.16
CA TYR A 212 -2.55 5.59 0.68
C TYR A 212 -1.52 6.31 -0.19
N ALA A 213 -1.25 7.58 0.11
CA ALA A 213 -0.19 8.36 -0.52
C ALA A 213 0.76 8.93 0.53
N ASN A 214 1.95 8.35 0.66
CA ASN A 214 2.96 8.79 1.63
C ASN A 214 3.52 10.17 1.24
N GLY A 215 3.28 11.20 2.06
CA GLY A 215 3.57 12.61 1.77
C GLY A 215 2.51 13.30 0.90
N GLY A 216 1.43 12.59 0.56
CA GLY A 216 0.31 13.12 -0.21
C GLY A 216 -0.52 14.15 0.55
N SER A 217 -0.31 14.27 1.87
CA SER A 217 -0.93 15.28 2.74
C SER A 217 -0.78 16.73 2.27
N SER A 218 0.29 17.04 1.54
CA SER A 218 0.57 18.40 1.03
C SER A 218 -0.32 18.86 -0.14
N TYR A 219 -1.08 17.93 -0.74
CA TYR A 219 -2.01 18.19 -1.85
C TYR A 219 -3.27 17.33 -1.71
N LEU A 220 -3.76 17.25 -0.48
CA LEU A 220 -4.87 16.39 -0.08
C LEU A 220 -6.17 16.66 -0.87
N GLU A 221 -6.39 17.91 -1.28
CA GLU A 221 -7.52 18.31 -2.11
C GLU A 221 -7.59 17.58 -3.44
N LEU A 222 -6.45 17.18 -4.00
CA LEU A 222 -6.39 16.42 -5.26
C LEU A 222 -6.88 14.97 -5.08
N GLN A 223 -6.92 14.48 -3.85
CA GLN A 223 -7.36 13.13 -3.52
C GLN A 223 -8.88 13.06 -3.24
N ARG A 224 -9.57 14.20 -3.15
CA ARG A 224 -10.98 14.29 -2.73
C ARG A 224 -11.94 13.48 -3.60
N ASP A 225 -11.69 13.40 -4.89
CA ASP A 225 -12.54 12.81 -5.93
C ASP A 225 -11.96 11.51 -6.50
N MET A 226 -10.93 10.96 -5.87
CA MET A 226 -10.36 9.69 -6.27
C MET A 226 -11.36 8.54 -6.13
N ALA A 227 -11.20 7.53 -6.99
CA ALA A 227 -12.12 6.39 -7.14
C ALA A 227 -11.99 5.31 -6.03
N CYS A 228 -11.52 5.70 -4.85
CA CYS A 228 -11.46 4.87 -3.65
C CYS A 228 -12.59 5.22 -2.67
N ASP A 229 -12.82 4.35 -1.70
CA ASP A 229 -13.78 4.54 -0.61
C ASP A 229 -13.09 5.19 0.60
N VAL A 230 -11.86 4.76 0.91
CA VAL A 230 -11.06 5.22 2.06
C VAL A 230 -9.79 5.93 1.61
N ILE A 231 -9.52 7.12 2.18
CA ILE A 231 -8.21 7.78 2.06
C ILE A 231 -7.39 7.49 3.32
N SER A 232 -6.24 6.85 3.13
CA SER A 232 -5.26 6.55 4.17
C SER A 232 -4.26 7.69 4.26
N LEU A 233 -4.22 8.35 5.40
CA LEU A 233 -3.45 9.56 5.64
C LEU A 233 -2.11 9.26 6.30
N ASP A 234 -1.06 9.95 5.88
CA ASP A 234 0.19 10.03 6.64
C ASP A 234 0.04 10.95 7.86
N TRP A 235 1.05 10.95 8.74
CA TRP A 235 1.02 11.69 10.00
C TRP A 235 1.31 13.19 9.86
N ALA A 236 1.64 13.67 8.65
CA ALA A 236 2.03 15.07 8.43
C ALA A 236 0.84 16.03 8.34
N VAL A 237 -0.39 15.52 8.37
CA VAL A 237 -1.63 16.32 8.36
C VAL A 237 -2.40 16.16 9.67
N ASP A 238 -2.97 17.25 10.19
CA ASP A 238 -3.93 17.14 11.29
C ASP A 238 -5.24 16.52 10.78
N MET A 239 -5.78 15.54 11.51
CA MET A 239 -7.01 14.83 11.13
C MET A 239 -8.22 15.77 10.92
N THR A 240 -8.34 16.85 11.69
CA THR A 240 -9.42 17.85 11.52
C THR A 240 -9.29 18.58 10.18
N VAL A 241 -8.05 18.93 9.81
CA VAL A 241 -7.75 19.56 8.52
C VAL A 241 -8.05 18.59 7.39
N ALA A 242 -7.64 17.33 7.53
CA ALA A 242 -7.87 16.32 6.52
C ALA A 242 -9.38 16.11 6.24
N LYS A 243 -10.19 15.98 7.30
CA LYS A 243 -11.65 15.90 7.18
C LYS A 243 -12.27 17.08 6.48
N LYS A 244 -11.88 18.30 6.88
CA LYS A 244 -12.38 19.53 6.25
C LYS A 244 -12.02 19.58 4.77
N THR A 245 -10.80 19.17 4.41
CA THR A 245 -10.30 19.22 3.03
C THR A 245 -10.91 18.13 2.16
N LEU A 246 -11.08 16.91 2.66
CA LEU A 246 -11.64 15.78 1.90
C LEU A 246 -13.17 15.72 1.93
N GLY A 247 -13.80 16.43 2.88
CA GLY A 247 -15.24 16.44 3.11
C GLY A 247 -15.67 15.46 4.20
N GLU A 248 -16.64 15.85 5.02
CA GLU A 248 -17.11 15.10 6.20
C GLU A 248 -17.65 13.69 5.91
N GLY A 249 -18.02 13.40 4.66
CA GLY A 249 -18.51 12.08 4.23
C GLY A 249 -17.41 11.10 3.82
N ARG A 250 -16.15 11.55 3.71
CA ARG A 250 -15.04 10.69 3.27
C ARG A 250 -14.60 9.77 4.41
N LEU A 251 -14.44 8.48 4.12
CA LEU A 251 -13.86 7.52 5.06
C LEU A 251 -12.34 7.72 5.11
N LEU A 252 -11.78 7.71 6.32
CA LEU A 252 -10.35 7.95 6.55
C LEU A 252 -9.70 6.77 7.27
N GLN A 253 -8.44 6.49 6.95
CA GLN A 253 -7.57 5.62 7.74
C GLN A 253 -6.36 6.40 8.24
N GLY A 254 -5.86 6.09 9.44
CA GLY A 254 -4.65 6.69 10.00
C GLY A 254 -4.94 7.48 11.29
N ASN A 255 -4.19 8.52 11.62
CA ASN A 255 -2.91 8.88 11.02
C ASN A 255 -1.86 9.16 12.10
N VAL A 256 -1.87 8.35 13.16
CA VAL A 256 -0.97 8.51 14.31
C VAL A 256 0.49 8.38 13.86
N ASP A 257 1.35 9.30 14.29
CA ASP A 257 2.78 9.25 14.02
C ASP A 257 3.38 7.94 14.56
N PRO A 258 4.02 7.09 13.71
CA PRO A 258 4.65 5.84 14.15
C PRO A 258 5.69 6.04 15.27
N THR A 259 6.34 7.19 15.33
CA THR A 259 7.35 7.50 16.36
C THR A 259 6.74 7.65 17.75
N LEU A 260 5.41 7.87 17.86
CA LEU A 260 4.70 7.88 19.14
C LEU A 260 4.87 6.56 19.90
N LEU A 261 5.06 5.45 19.18
CA LEU A 261 5.24 4.12 19.77
C LEU A 261 6.58 3.94 20.51
N PHE A 262 7.48 4.93 20.47
CA PHE A 262 8.66 4.99 21.34
C PHE A 262 8.41 5.75 22.65
N GLY A 263 7.21 6.30 22.83
CA GLY A 263 6.78 6.97 24.06
C GLY A 263 6.26 6.01 25.12
N SER A 264 5.74 6.57 26.22
CA SER A 264 5.08 5.77 27.26
C SER A 264 3.68 5.31 26.84
N ALA A 265 3.16 4.24 27.44
CA ALA A 265 1.79 3.77 27.19
C ALA A 265 0.73 4.88 27.40
N ASP A 266 0.96 5.79 28.35
CA ASP A 266 0.07 6.94 28.58
C ASP A 266 0.14 7.97 27.43
N GLN A 267 1.32 8.20 26.84
CA GLN A 267 1.44 9.06 25.67
C GLN A 267 0.80 8.44 24.43
N ILE A 268 0.97 7.12 24.24
CA ILE A 268 0.32 6.36 23.17
C ILE A 268 -1.20 6.46 23.29
N ARG A 269 -1.76 6.18 24.47
CA ARG A 269 -3.20 6.30 24.75
C ARG A 269 -3.73 7.71 24.45
N LYS A 270 -2.99 8.76 24.87
CA LYS A 270 -3.36 10.15 24.58
C LYS A 270 -3.33 10.50 23.10
N GLY A 271 -2.30 10.07 22.36
CA GLY A 271 -2.20 10.34 20.93
C GLY A 271 -3.26 9.62 20.11
N VAL A 272 -3.60 8.38 20.47
CA VAL A 272 -4.73 7.66 19.87
C VAL A 272 -6.05 8.38 20.17
N ALA A 273 -6.30 8.76 21.42
CA ALA A 273 -7.51 9.48 21.80
C ALA A 273 -7.65 10.84 21.08
N ASP A 274 -6.56 11.59 20.92
CA ASP A 274 -6.55 12.85 20.16
C ASP A 274 -6.89 12.62 18.68
N CYS A 275 -6.26 11.61 18.05
CA CYS A 275 -6.54 11.24 16.66
C CYS A 275 -8.02 10.89 16.44
N VAL A 276 -8.58 10.03 17.29
CA VAL A 276 -9.99 9.62 17.21
C VAL A 276 -10.94 10.77 17.50
N ALA A 277 -10.64 11.62 18.49
CA ALA A 277 -11.46 12.79 18.78
C ALA A 277 -11.56 13.74 17.58
N LYS A 278 -10.46 13.94 16.85
CA LYS A 278 -10.41 14.77 15.63
C LYS A 278 -11.08 14.10 14.43
N ALA A 279 -10.99 12.78 14.31
CA ALA A 279 -11.68 12.03 13.26
C ALA A 279 -13.20 12.00 13.45
N GLY A 280 -13.65 12.02 14.70
CA GLY A 280 -15.07 11.94 15.06
C GLY A 280 -15.58 10.50 15.14
N LYS A 281 -16.87 10.33 15.41
CA LYS A 281 -17.44 9.04 15.88
C LYS A 281 -17.63 7.96 14.81
N ARG A 282 -17.51 8.28 13.51
CA ARG A 282 -17.80 7.36 12.41
C ARG A 282 -16.87 7.65 11.23
N GLY A 283 -16.65 6.63 10.40
CA GLY A 283 -15.92 6.76 9.14
C GLY A 283 -14.41 6.84 9.30
N HIS A 284 -13.86 6.30 10.39
CA HIS A 284 -12.43 6.31 10.67
C HIS A 284 -11.91 4.93 11.05
N ILE A 285 -10.86 4.48 10.35
CA ILE A 285 -10.07 3.30 10.68
C ILE A 285 -8.79 3.78 11.36
N VAL A 286 -8.68 3.57 12.68
CA VAL A 286 -7.50 3.99 13.43
C VAL A 286 -6.29 3.20 12.94
N ASN A 287 -5.27 3.91 12.48
CA ASN A 287 -4.01 3.31 12.07
C ASN A 287 -2.88 4.30 12.31
N LEU A 288 -1.64 3.83 12.16
CA LEU A 288 -0.49 4.71 12.03
C LEU A 288 -0.52 5.43 10.68
N GLY A 289 0.18 6.56 10.58
CA GLY A 289 0.40 7.26 9.32
C GLY A 289 1.48 6.62 8.44
N HIS A 290 2.15 5.58 8.92
CA HIS A 290 3.13 4.76 8.18
C HIS A 290 3.30 3.42 8.88
N GLY A 291 4.04 2.48 8.29
CA GLY A 291 4.40 1.21 8.93
C GLY A 291 5.16 1.38 10.25
N VAL A 292 5.01 0.39 11.14
CA VAL A 292 5.74 0.28 12.42
C VAL A 292 7.25 0.31 12.16
N LEU A 293 7.97 1.13 12.92
CA LEU A 293 9.40 1.32 12.74
C LEU A 293 10.21 0.18 13.37
N GLN A 294 11.37 -0.12 12.78
CA GLN A 294 12.29 -1.07 13.39
C GLN A 294 12.73 -0.55 14.76
N GLY A 295 12.61 -1.41 15.77
CA GLY A 295 12.98 -1.08 17.15
C GLY A 295 11.81 -0.63 18.01
N THR A 296 10.61 -0.46 17.44
CA THR A 296 9.39 -0.24 18.22
C THR A 296 9.15 -1.43 19.18
N PRO A 297 8.94 -1.17 20.49
CA PRO A 297 8.61 -2.24 21.45
C PRO A 297 7.26 -2.89 21.15
N GLU A 298 7.15 -4.21 21.30
CA GLU A 298 5.89 -4.94 21.03
C GLU A 298 4.78 -4.51 22.01
N GLU A 299 5.14 -4.23 23.26
CA GLU A 299 4.21 -3.71 24.28
C GLU A 299 3.64 -2.33 23.90
N ALA A 300 4.38 -1.53 23.14
CA ALA A 300 3.89 -0.25 22.64
C ALA A 300 2.86 -0.43 21.52
N VAL A 301 3.06 -1.45 20.66
CA VAL A 301 2.06 -1.85 19.65
C VAL A 301 0.79 -2.37 20.34
N GLN A 302 0.92 -3.21 21.36
CA GLN A 302 -0.24 -3.67 22.15
C GLN A 302 -0.98 -2.48 22.78
N ALA A 303 -0.26 -1.56 23.43
CA ALA A 303 -0.87 -0.37 24.04
C ALA A 303 -1.60 0.51 23.02
N PHE A 304 -1.09 0.60 21.79
CA PHE A 304 -1.75 1.31 20.68
C PHE A 304 -3.07 0.62 20.27
N VAL A 305 -3.04 -0.70 20.08
CA VAL A 305 -4.24 -1.46 19.68
C VAL A 305 -5.31 -1.44 20.77
N ASP A 306 -4.91 -1.61 22.04
CA ASP A 306 -5.83 -1.51 23.18
C ASP A 306 -6.48 -0.12 23.26
N ALA A 307 -5.67 0.95 23.09
CA ALA A 307 -6.17 2.31 23.06
C ALA A 307 -7.19 2.49 21.93
N ALA A 308 -6.89 2.03 20.72
CA ALA A 308 -7.76 2.17 19.56
C ALA A 308 -9.11 1.45 19.74
N LYS A 309 -9.11 0.24 20.32
CA LYS A 309 -10.32 -0.54 20.59
C LYS A 309 -11.24 0.08 21.63
N THR A 310 -10.70 0.92 22.52
CA THR A 310 -11.45 1.61 23.57
C THR A 310 -11.78 3.06 23.24
N ALA A 311 -11.35 3.57 22.09
CA ALA A 311 -11.43 4.99 21.76
C ALA A 311 -12.82 5.47 21.27
N TYR A 312 -13.72 4.55 20.91
CA TYR A 312 -15.07 4.83 20.40
C TYR A 312 -16.18 4.49 21.39
#